data_AF-A0A1Y4U0H7-F1
#
_entry.id   AF-A0A1Y4U0H7-F1
#
_cell.length_a   1.000
_cell.length_b   1.000
_cell.length_c   1.000
_cell.angle_alpha   90.00
_cell.angle_beta   90.00
_cell.angle_gamma   90.00
#
_symmetry.space_group_name_H-M   'P 1'
#
loop_
_entity.id
_entity.type
_entity.pdbx_description
1 polymer ?
#
loop_
_entity_poly.entity_id
_entity_poly.type
_entity_poly.pdbx_seq_one_letter_code
_entity_poly.pdbx_strand_id
1 'polypeptide(L)' 'MEFPDVPIEWGVIEAVTTHRNGTLVKDRVVMAGEPVALAIRVSADRMMSTSDNIVEFKVDIVDKDCVHVYGANIR' A
#
# COMPACT_ATOMS: atom_id res chain seq x y z
N MET A 1 -18.55 1.37 11.26
CA MET A 1 -19.46 1.91 10.23
C MET A 1 -19.15 1.15 8.97
N GLU A 2 -20.13 0.49 8.38
CA GLU A 2 -19.98 -0.30 7.16
C GLU A 2 -20.90 0.27 6.10
N PHE A 3 -20.45 0.29 4.85
CA PHE A 3 -21.22 0.75 3.71
C PHE A 3 -21.50 -0.45 2.81
N PRO A 4 -22.67 -1.09 2.95
CA PRO A 4 -23.06 -2.16 2.04
C PRO A 4 -23.31 -1.58 0.63
N ASP A 5 -23.05 -2.39 -0.39
CA ASP A 5 -23.41 -2.12 -1.79
C ASP A 5 -22.76 -0.89 -2.45
N VAL A 6 -21.45 -0.70 -2.23
CA VAL A 6 -20.68 0.31 -2.98
C VAL A 6 -20.40 -0.22 -4.40
N PRO A 7 -20.88 0.45 -5.47
CA PRO A 7 -20.56 0.04 -6.83
C PRO A 7 -19.06 0.13 -7.09
N ILE A 8 -18.51 -0.88 -7.75
CA ILE A 8 -17.08 -0.92 -8.09
C ILE A 8 -16.86 -0.03 -9.31
N GLU A 9 -16.27 1.14 -9.11
CA GLU A 9 -15.88 2.08 -10.15
C GLU A 9 -14.39 2.37 -10.10
N TRP A 10 -13.74 2.50 -11.25
CA TRP A 10 -12.32 2.85 -11.33
C TRP A 10 -12.03 4.17 -10.62
N GLY A 11 -11.11 4.14 -9.65
CA GLY A 11 -10.72 5.36 -8.94
C GLY A 11 -10.14 5.11 -7.56
N VAL A 12 -10.55 5.97 -6.61
CA VAL A 12 -10.03 6.02 -5.23
C VAL A 12 -11.20 5.91 -4.26
N ILE A 13 -11.07 5.00 -3.29
CA ILE A 13 -11.93 4.94 -2.12
C ILE A 13 -11.21 5.67 -0.99
N GLU A 14 -11.73 6.82 -0.54
CA GLU A 14 -11.16 7.60 0.57
C GLU A 14 -12.08 7.51 1.80
N ALA A 15 -11.52 7.07 2.92
CA ALA A 15 -12.16 7.10 4.22
C ALA A 15 -11.69 8.35 4.98
N VAL A 16 -12.62 9.21 5.38
CA VAL A 16 -12.33 10.43 6.14
C VAL A 16 -13.07 10.38 7.47
N THR A 17 -12.33 10.56 8.56
CA THR A 17 -12.90 10.67 9.90
C THR A 17 -12.32 11.89 10.63
N THR A 18 -13.05 12.38 11.63
CA THR A 18 -12.59 13.49 12.48
C THR A 18 -12.48 12.97 13.91
N HIS A 19 -11.28 13.03 14.49
CA HIS A 19 -11.09 12.77 15.91
C HIS A 19 -11.84 13.80 16.76
N ARG A 20 -12.15 13.46 18.01
CA ARG A 20 -12.84 14.35 18.96
C ARG A 20 -12.13 15.69 19.20
N ASN A 21 -10.82 15.76 18.96
CA ASN A 21 -10.00 16.97 19.07
C ASN A 21 -10.03 17.85 17.80
N GLY A 22 -10.82 17.49 16.78
CA GLY A 22 -10.89 18.20 15.49
C GLY A 22 -9.85 17.77 14.45
N THR A 23 -8.96 16.82 14.76
CA THR A 23 -7.97 16.31 13.79
C THR A 23 -8.66 15.44 12.74
N LEU A 24 -8.47 15.77 11.46
CA LEU A 24 -8.88 14.92 10.34
C LEU A 24 -7.90 13.77 10.17
N VAL A 25 -8.43 12.55 10.07
CA VAL A 25 -7.68 11.35 9.71
C VAL A 25 -8.26 10.84 8.40
N LYS A 26 -7.37 10.60 7.44
CA LYS A 26 -7.70 10.14 6.09
C LYS A 26 -6.95 8.86 5.80
N ASP A 27 -7.64 7.93 5.17
CA ASP A 27 -7.04 6.76 4.56
C ASP A 27 -7.62 6.57 3.16
N ARG A 28 -6.85 5.96 2.25
CA ARG A 28 -7.28 5.76 0.87
C ARG A 28 -6.81 4.44 0.28
N VAL A 29 -7.67 3.84 -0.52
CA VAL A 29 -7.36 2.71 -1.38
C VAL A 29 -7.48 3.18 -2.82
N VAL A 30 -6.42 3.00 -3.61
CA VAL A 30 -6.36 3.36 -5.02
C VAL A 30 -6.39 2.07 -5.83
N MET A 31 -7.26 1.99 -6.83
CA MET A 31 -7.24 0.85 -7.75
C MET A 31 -5.98 0.88 -8.60
N ALA A 32 -5.22 -0.22 -8.57
CA ALA A 32 -4.01 -0.36 -9.37
C ALA A 32 -4.33 -0.72 -10.82
N GLY A 33 -3.51 -0.21 -11.74
CA GLY A 33 -3.52 -0.61 -13.15
C GLY A 33 -2.84 -1.96 -13.39
N GLU A 34 -2.42 -2.18 -14.65
CA GLU A 34 -1.67 -3.39 -15.01
C GLU A 34 -0.29 -3.44 -14.32
N PRO A 35 0.18 -4.62 -13.88
CA PRO A 35 1.53 -4.81 -13.36
C PRO A 35 2.61 -4.41 -14.37
N VAL A 36 3.59 -3.61 -13.94
CA VAL A 36 4.73 -3.23 -14.81
C VAL A 36 6.10 -3.41 -14.16
N ALA A 37 6.19 -3.39 -12.82
CA ALA A 37 7.47 -3.40 -12.13
C ALA A 37 7.41 -4.06 -10.74
N LEU A 38 8.60 -4.33 -10.20
CA LEU A 38 8.81 -4.68 -8.79
C LEU A 38 9.34 -3.47 -8.03
N ALA A 39 8.65 -3.08 -6.96
CA ALA A 39 9.13 -2.08 -6.01
C ALA A 39 9.76 -2.78 -4.81
N ILE A 40 11.01 -2.46 -4.50
CA ILE A 40 11.75 -3.05 -3.36
C ILE A 40 11.94 -1.97 -2.29
N ARG A 41 11.55 -2.28 -1.06
CA ARG A 41 11.73 -1.42 0.11
C ARG A 41 12.51 -2.17 1.18
N VAL A 42 13.50 -1.52 1.76
CA VAL A 42 14.36 -2.10 2.80
C VAL A 42 13.96 -1.56 4.16
N SER A 43 14.01 -2.41 5.21
CA SER A 43 13.76 -1.97 6.59
C SER A 43 14.83 -1.02 7.12
N ALA A 44 16.04 -1.05 6.56
CA ALA A 44 17.13 -0.14 6.84
C ALA A 44 18.02 0.06 5.60
N ASP A 45 18.48 1.29 5.36
CA ASP A 45 19.41 1.64 4.29
C ASP A 45 20.87 1.34 4.65
N ARG A 46 21.16 1.20 5.94
CA ARG A 46 22.47 0.88 6.50
C ARG A 46 22.32 -0.03 7.71
N MET A 47 23.33 -0.87 7.95
CA MET A 47 23.42 -1.64 9.18
C MET A 47 24.85 -1.91 9.60
N MET A 48 24.99 -2.24 10.89
CA MET A 48 26.25 -2.69 11.46
C MET A 48 26.61 -4.08 10.92
N SER A 49 27.89 -4.29 10.60
CA SER A 49 28.38 -5.55 10.04
C SER A 49 28.61 -6.58 11.14
N THR A 50 27.51 -7.13 11.67
CA THR A 50 27.50 -8.23 12.64
C THR A 50 26.56 -9.32 12.14
N SER A 51 26.84 -10.57 12.49
CA SER A 51 26.12 -11.75 11.96
C SER A 51 24.69 -11.91 12.47
N ASP A 52 24.31 -11.15 13.49
CA ASP A 52 23.00 -11.15 14.14
C ASP A 52 22.03 -10.11 13.54
N ASN A 53 22.50 -9.25 12.65
CA ASN A 53 21.68 -8.21 12.04
C ASN A 53 20.89 -8.72 10.82
N ILE A 54 19.61 -8.36 10.77
CA ILE A 54 18.67 -8.75 9.70
C ILE A 54 18.14 -7.49 8.99
N VAL A 55 18.29 -7.43 7.67
CA VAL A 55 17.55 -6.48 6.81
C VAL A 55 16.35 -7.22 6.23
N GLU A 56 15.16 -6.66 6.41
CA GLU A 56 13.97 -7.14 5.71
C GLU A 56 13.84 -6.39 4.38
N PHE A 57 13.68 -7.15 3.30
CA PHE A 57 13.37 -6.63 1.97
C PHE A 57 11.90 -6.93 1.68
N LYS A 58 11.08 -5.89 1.58
CA LYS A 58 9.70 -5.98 1.09
C LYS A 58 9.69 -5.76 -0.41
N VAL A 59 9.05 -6.68 -1.12
CA VAL A 59 8.95 -6.65 -2.58
C VAL A 59 7.48 -6.61 -2.96
N ASP A 60 7.09 -5.56 -3.67
CA ASP A 60 5.73 -5.32 -4.14
C ASP A 60 5.69 -5.38 -5.67
N ILE A 61 4.63 -5.97 -6.24
CA ILE A 61 4.32 -5.81 -7.67
C ILE A 61 3.51 -4.53 -7.82
N VAL A 62 3.96 -3.61 -8.68
CA VAL A 62 3.35 -2.28 -8.82
C VAL A 62 2.98 -1.96 -10.27
N ASP A 63 2.01 -1.06 -10.42
CA ASP A 63 1.69 -0.43 -11.69
C ASP A 63 2.64 0.74 -12.03
N LYS A 64 2.38 1.41 -13.16
CA LYS A 64 3.20 2.54 -13.66
C LYS A 64 3.26 3.73 -12.70
N ASP A 65 2.30 3.85 -11.79
CA ASP A 65 2.15 4.95 -10.84
C ASP A 65 2.61 4.52 -9.43
N CYS A 66 3.30 3.38 -9.33
CA CYS A 66 3.80 2.77 -8.09
C CYS A 66 2.69 2.34 -7.10
N VAL A 67 1.48 2.05 -7.58
CA VAL A 67 0.40 1.48 -6.77
C VAL A 67 0.57 -0.03 -6.69
N HIS A 68 0.44 -0.61 -5.49
CA HIS A 68 0.53 -2.06 -5.28
C HIS A 68 -0.62 -2.78 -5.98
N VAL A 69 -0.30 -3.77 -6.80
CA VAL A 69 -1.29 -4.57 -7.53
C VAL A 69 -1.70 -5.79 -6.70
N TYR A 70 -2.87 -5.70 -6.08
CA TYR A 70 -3.48 -6.83 -5.37
C TYR A 70 -3.90 -7.93 -6.35
N GLY A 71 -3.67 -9.20 -5.98
CA GLY A 71 -4.06 -10.36 -6.80
C GLY A 71 -3.11 -10.65 -7.97
N ALA A 72 -1.96 -9.99 -8.07
CA ALA A 72 -0.96 -10.21 -9.11
C ALA A 72 -0.38 -11.66 -9.14
N ASN A 73 -0.68 -12.48 -8.15
CA ASN A 73 -0.27 -13.89 -8.03
C ASN A 73 -1.38 -14.90 -8.36
N ILE A 74 -2.59 -14.45 -8.70
CA ILE A 74 -3.71 -15.33 -9.03
C ILE A 74 -3.58 -15.72 -10.50
N ARG A 75 -3.26 -16.99 -10.74
CA ARG A 75 -3.22 -17.62 -12.06
C ARG A 75 -4.13 -18.84 -12.07
#